data_AF-A0A970C3J0-F1
#
_entry.id   AF-A0A970C3J0-F1
#
_cell.length_a   1.000
_cell.length_b   1.000
_cell.length_c   1.000
_cell.angle_alpha   90.00
_cell.angle_beta   90.00
_cell.angle_gamma   90.00
#
_symmetry.space_group_name_H-M   'P 1'
#
loop_
_entity.id
_entity.type
_entity.pdbx_description
1 polymer ?
#
loop_
_entity_poly.entity_id
_entity_poly.type
_entity_poly.pdbx_seq_one_letter_code
_entity_poly.pdbx_strand_id
1 'polypeptide(L)'
;MDKISVINSFFYSLGQIIFGLFVHPYQSMQNLVRDRVFIPLMFLPTFLAIIFYLLFAWWLLALFYDGSLIFRLIYRSFFFFFLLWQILLFYLYWRFKRAFRN
;
A
#
# COMPACT_ATOMS: atom_id res chain seq x y z
N MET A 1 -20.74 -21.42 -8.34
CA MET A 1 -20.34 -20.01 -8.48
C MET A 1 -19.28 -19.94 -9.56
N ASP A 2 -19.59 -19.25 -10.66
CA ASP A 2 -18.69 -19.18 -11.80
C ASP A 2 -17.45 -18.36 -11.45
N LYS A 3 -16.25 -18.88 -11.78
CA LYS A 3 -14.98 -18.21 -11.46
C LYS A 3 -14.93 -16.76 -12.00
N ILE A 4 -15.61 -16.52 -13.13
CA ILE A 4 -15.69 -15.22 -13.79
C ILE A 4 -16.51 -14.21 -12.96
N SER A 5 -17.60 -14.63 -12.31
CA SER A 5 -18.42 -13.71 -11.52
C SER A 5 -17.73 -13.26 -10.24
N VAL A 6 -16.89 -14.12 -9.65
CA VAL A 6 -16.04 -13.79 -8.49
C VAL A 6 -14.97 -12.76 -8.87
N ILE A 7 -14.36 -12.92 -10.05
CA ILE A 7 -13.35 -11.96 -10.54
C ILE A 7 -14.00 -10.59 -10.81
N ASN A 8 -15.17 -10.57 -11.45
CA ASN A 8 -15.87 -9.33 -11.74
C ASN A 8 -16.32 -8.59 -10.46
N SER A 9 -16.85 -9.31 -9.47
CA SER A 9 -17.24 -8.69 -8.20
C SER A 9 -16.04 -8.16 -7.41
N PHE A 10 -14.89 -8.84 -7.50
CA PHE A 10 -13.64 -8.36 -6.92
C PHE A 10 -13.19 -7.04 -7.55
N PHE A 11 -13.12 -6.95 -8.88
CA PHE A 11 -12.74 -5.72 -9.58
C PHE A 11 -13.72 -4.57 -9.32
N TYR A 12 -15.02 -4.86 -9.29
CA TYR A 12 -16.03 -3.87 -8.93
C TYR A 12 -15.81 -3.32 -7.51
N SER A 13 -15.52 -4.20 -6.55
CA SER A 13 -15.27 -3.81 -5.16
C SER A 13 -13.99 -2.98 -5.02
N LEU A 14 -12.92 -3.34 -5.73
CA LEU A 14 -11.69 -2.54 -5.80
C LEU A 14 -11.97 -1.15 -6.37
N GLY A 15 -12.70 -1.07 -7.49
CA GLY A 15 -13.07 0.19 -8.11
C GLY A 15 -13.86 1.09 -7.16
N GLN A 16 -14.82 0.52 -6.43
CA GLN A 16 -15.61 1.23 -5.43
C GLN A 16 -14.73 1.78 -4.28
N ILE A 17 -13.76 1.00 -3.80
CA ILE A 17 -12.81 1.45 -2.76
C ILE A 17 -11.94 2.60 -3.27
N ILE A 18 -11.38 2.47 -4.48
CA ILE A 18 -10.53 3.50 -5.09
C ILE A 18 -11.34 4.78 -5.26
N PHE A 19 -12.52 4.69 -5.87
CA PHE A 19 -13.38 5.84 -6.10
C PHE A 19 -13.83 6.51 -4.79
N GLY A 20 -14.20 5.71 -3.79
CA GLY A 20 -14.56 6.20 -2.46
C GLY A 20 -13.41 6.97 -1.80
N LEU A 21 -12.18 6.46 -1.88
CA LEU A 21 -11.00 7.15 -1.36
C LEU A 21 -10.69 8.47 -2.10
N PHE A 22 -11.01 8.57 -3.39
CA PHE A 22 -10.86 9.80 -4.16
C PHE A 22 -11.92 10.86 -3.83
N VAL A 23 -13.18 10.44 -3.69
CA VAL A 23 -14.30 11.38 -3.52
C VAL A 23 -14.50 11.75 -2.05
N HIS A 24 -14.43 10.77 -1.14
CA HIS A 24 -14.66 10.96 0.29
C HIS A 24 -13.61 10.19 1.13
N PRO A 25 -12.33 10.63 1.08
CA PRO A 25 -11.21 9.90 1.67
C PRO A 25 -11.40 9.55 3.15
N TYR A 26 -11.95 10.49 3.93
CA TYR A 26 -12.13 10.32 5.37
C TYR A 26 -13.18 9.25 5.71
N GLN A 27 -14.37 9.35 5.09
CA GLN A 27 -15.48 8.43 5.31
C GLN A 27 -15.15 7.03 4.78
N SER A 28 -14.50 6.94 3.62
CA SER A 28 -14.08 5.66 3.06
C SER A 28 -13.00 4.99 3.91
N MET A 29 -11.99 5.73 4.42
CA MET A 29 -11.01 5.16 5.35
C MET A 29 -11.64 4.67 6.64
N GLN A 30 -12.60 5.42 7.18
CA GLN A 30 -13.37 5.02 8.35
C GLN A 30 -14.10 3.69 8.15
N ASN A 31 -14.80 3.53 7.02
CA ASN A 31 -15.49 2.30 6.67
C ASN A 31 -14.51 1.14 6.48
N LEU A 32 -13.40 1.35 5.78
CA LEU A 32 -12.36 0.32 5.58
C LEU A 32 -11.75 -0.17 6.89
N VAL A 33 -11.54 0.71 7.86
CA VAL A 33 -11.02 0.34 9.19
C VAL A 33 -12.09 -0.42 9.99
N ARG A 34 -13.36 0.02 9.93
CA ARG A 34 -14.49 -0.63 10.59
C ARG A 34 -14.69 -2.07 10.09
N ASP A 35 -14.63 -2.27 8.78
CA ASP A 35 -14.85 -3.56 8.13
C ASP A 35 -13.58 -4.45 8.14
N ARG A 36 -12.51 -4.01 8.81
CA ARG A 36 -11.20 -4.69 8.90
C ARG A 36 -10.49 -4.93 7.57
N VAL A 37 -11.03 -4.40 6.47
CA VAL A 37 -10.44 -4.45 5.11
C VAL A 37 -9.17 -3.62 5.03
N PHE A 38 -9.03 -2.59 5.87
CA PHE A 38 -7.83 -1.74 5.89
C PHE A 38 -6.56 -2.49 6.33
N ILE A 39 -6.67 -3.54 7.14
CA ILE A 39 -5.51 -4.28 7.67
C ILE A 39 -4.68 -4.90 6.54
N PRO A 40 -5.24 -5.74 5.65
CA PRO A 40 -4.46 -6.28 4.53
C PRO A 40 -3.99 -5.19 3.55
N LEU A 41 -4.83 -4.16 3.31
CA LEU A 41 -4.47 -3.04 2.43
C LEU A 41 -3.27 -2.22 2.96
N MET A 42 -3.12 -2.09 4.28
CA MET A 42 -2.01 -1.37 4.89
C MET A 42 -0.64 -2.01 4.57
N PHE A 43 -0.59 -3.32 4.40
CA PHE A 43 0.67 -4.02 4.09
C PHE A 43 0.95 -4.10 2.59
N LEU A 44 -0.01 -3.74 1.74
CA LEU A 44 0.13 -3.79 0.29
C LEU A 44 1.33 -2.98 -0.23
N PRO A 45 1.61 -1.75 0.26
CA PRO A 45 2.83 -1.02 -0.09
C PRO A 45 4.10 -1.80 0.32
N THR A 46 4.14 -2.37 1.52
CA THR A 46 5.29 -3.16 1.98
C THR A 46 5.52 -4.39 1.11
N PHE A 47 4.46 -5.12 0.75
CA PHE A 47 4.55 -6.27 -0.15
C PHE A 47 5.04 -5.86 -1.53
N LEU A 48 4.53 -4.76 -2.09
CA LEU A 48 5.02 -4.23 -3.37
C LEU A 48 6.50 -3.85 -3.27
N ALA A 49 6.92 -3.17 -2.21
CA ALA A 49 8.32 -2.82 -2.01
C ALA A 49 9.24 -4.06 -1.94
N ILE A 50 8.80 -5.13 -1.27
CA ILE A 50 9.52 -6.41 -1.23
C ILE A 50 9.59 -7.04 -2.62
N ILE A 51 8.49 -7.07 -3.36
CA ILE A 51 8.47 -7.62 -4.73
C ILE A 51 9.39 -6.82 -5.64
N PHE A 52 9.31 -5.48 -5.60
CA PHE A 52 10.22 -4.61 -6.35
C PHE A 52 11.67 -4.86 -5.94
N TYR A 53 11.95 -4.96 -4.64
CA TYR A 53 13.28 -5.30 -4.16
C TYR A 53 13.74 -6.66 -4.73
N LEU A 54 12.94 -7.71 -4.68
CA LEU A 54 13.32 -9.04 -5.18
C LEU A 54 13.44 -9.09 -6.71
N LEU A 55 12.60 -8.37 -7.45
CA LEU A 55 12.67 -8.28 -8.91
C LEU A 55 13.89 -7.48 -9.37
N PHE A 56 14.29 -6.45 -8.60
CA PHE A 56 15.42 -5.58 -8.91
C PHE A 56 16.72 -5.95 -8.16
N ALA A 57 16.71 -6.90 -7.21
CA ALA A 57 17.88 -7.39 -6.45
C ALA A 57 18.07 -8.90 -6.66
N TRP A 58 19.17 -9.37 -7.25
CA TRP A 58 20.54 -9.25 -6.72
C TRP A 58 21.52 -8.62 -7.72
N TRP A 59 21.24 -8.73 -9.02
CA TRP A 59 22.20 -8.42 -10.08
C TRP A 59 22.22 -6.94 -10.47
N LEU A 60 21.04 -6.30 -10.57
CA LEU A 60 20.92 -4.89 -10.96
C LEU A 60 21.40 -3.95 -9.84
N LEU A 61 21.04 -4.26 -8.59
CA LEU A 61 21.53 -3.55 -7.41
C LEU A 61 23.06 -3.61 -7.30
N ALA A 62 23.69 -4.76 -7.52
CA ALA A 62 25.15 -4.85 -7.49
C ALA A 62 25.82 -4.02 -8.61
N LEU A 63 25.25 -4.01 -9.82
CA LEU A 63 25.85 -3.33 -10.98
C LEU A 63 25.71 -1.79 -10.92
N PHE A 64 24.53 -1.29 -10.54
CA PHE A 64 24.19 0.12 -10.63
C PHE A 64 24.29 0.89 -9.31
N TYR A 65 24.20 0.22 -8.15
CA TYR A 65 24.28 0.90 -6.86
C TYR A 65 25.66 1.52 -6.63
N ASP A 66 26.74 0.81 -6.95
CA ASP A 66 28.10 1.35 -6.84
C ASP A 66 28.49 2.23 -8.05
N GLY A 67 27.97 1.93 -9.24
CA GLY A 67 28.29 2.65 -10.47
C GLY A 67 27.58 4.00 -10.65
N SER A 68 26.45 4.26 -9.99
CA SER A 68 25.66 5.48 -10.19
C SER A 68 25.18 6.10 -8.88
N LEU A 69 25.64 7.31 -8.59
CA LEU A 69 25.20 8.11 -7.44
C LEU A 69 23.70 8.45 -7.52
N ILE A 70 23.19 8.72 -8.74
CA ILE A 70 21.78 9.03 -8.99
C ILE A 70 20.90 7.84 -8.61
N PHE A 71 21.30 6.63 -9.02
CA PHE A 71 20.57 5.41 -8.68
C PHE A 71 20.55 5.17 -7.17
N ARG A 72 21.69 5.37 -6.50
CA ARG A 72 21.81 5.29 -5.04
C ARG A 72 20.86 6.25 -4.32
N LEU A 73 20.75 7.48 -4.81
CA LEU A 73 19.89 8.50 -4.23
C LEU A 73 18.41 8.13 -4.40
N ILE A 74 17.99 7.78 -5.62
CA ILE A 74 16.61 7.36 -5.92
C ILE A 74 16.21 6.16 -5.05
N TYR A 75 17.07 5.14 -4.98
CA TYR A 75 16.80 3.93 -4.20
C TYR A 75 16.62 4.24 -2.71
N ARG A 76 17.51 5.05 -2.12
CA ARG A 76 17.40 5.46 -0.70
C ARG A 76 16.16 6.31 -0.47
N SER A 77 15.88 7.29 -1.32
CA SER A 77 14.69 8.15 -1.22
C SER A 77 13.41 7.33 -1.31
N PHE A 78 13.36 6.34 -2.20
CA PHE A 78 12.22 5.42 -2.32
C PHE A 78 12.00 4.64 -1.02
N PHE A 79 13.07 4.09 -0.44
CA PHE A 79 12.99 3.41 0.85
C PHE A 79 12.46 4.30 1.98
N PHE A 80 12.98 5.53 2.10
CA PHE A 80 12.49 6.51 3.09
C PHE A 80 11.02 6.87 2.87
N PHE A 81 10.60 7.05 1.62
CA PHE A 81 9.20 7.31 1.27
C PHE A 81 8.29 6.16 1.74
N PHE A 82 8.66 4.90 1.49
CA PHE A 82 7.90 3.74 1.97
C PHE A 82 7.81 3.68 3.49
N LEU A 83 8.89 4.01 4.20
CA LEU A 83 8.90 4.03 5.66
C LEU A 83 7.93 5.10 6.21
N LEU A 84 8.00 6.33 5.70
CA LEU A 84 7.08 7.41 6.07
C LEU A 84 5.63 7.06 5.74
N TRP A 85 5.40 6.45 4.58
CA TRP A 85 4.09 5.98 4.17
C TRP A 85 3.53 4.94 5.15
N GLN A 86 4.36 3.99 5.58
CA GLN A 86 3.94 2.96 6.53
C GLN A 86 3.60 3.56 7.90
N ILE A 87 4.39 4.52 8.39
CA ILE A 87 4.10 5.26 9.62
C ILE A 87 2.74 5.96 9.53
N LEU A 88 2.46 6.64 8.40
CA LEU A 88 1.20 7.34 8.18
C LEU A 88 0.01 6.38 8.20
N LEU A 89 0.10 5.24 7.49
CA LEU A 89 -0.97 4.24 7.48
C LEU A 89 -1.23 3.69 8.87
N PHE A 90 -0.17 3.41 9.64
CA PHE A 90 -0.29 2.90 11.01
C PHE A 90 -0.96 3.92 11.93
N TYR A 91 -0.56 5.19 11.82
CA TYR A 91 -1.20 6.29 12.54
C TYR A 91 -2.70 6.40 12.22
N LEU A 92 -3.06 6.35 10.93
CA LEU A 92 -4.47 6.44 10.50
C LEU A 92 -5.29 5.26 11.04
N TYR A 93 -4.77 4.04 10.96
CA TYR A 93 -5.42 2.87 11.53
C TYR A 93 -5.66 3.01 13.04
N TRP A 94 -4.63 3.39 13.80
CA TRP A 94 -4.77 3.60 15.23
C TRP A 94 -5.84 4.64 15.53
N ARG A 95 -5.76 5.79 14.85
CA ARG A 95 -6.67 6.92 15.07
C ARG A 95 -8.13 6.51 14.84
N PHE A 96 -8.43 5.86 13.72
CA PHE A 96 -9.79 5.43 13.41
C PHE A 96 -10.26 4.28 14.30
N LYS A 97 -9.40 3.31 14.61
CA LYS A 97 -9.72 2.22 15.54
C LYS A 97 -10.11 2.74 16.92
N ARG A 98 -9.44 3.79 17.41
CA ARG A 98 -9.78 4.44 18.68
C ARG A 98 -11.13 5.18 18.59
N ALA A 99 -11.40 5.86 17.48
CA ALA A 99 -12.66 6.58 17.28
C ALA A 99 -13.89 5.66 17.30
N PHE A 100 -13.76 4.39 16.86
CA PHE A 100 -14.83 3.40 16.87
C PHE A 100 -14.92 2.54 18.14
N ARG A 101 -14.04 2.76 19.12
CA ARG A 101 -14.04 2.02 20.40
C ARG A 101 -14.91 2.69 21.48
N ASN A 102 -15.37 3.92 21.21
CA ASN A 102 -16.37 4.64 21.99
C ASN A 102 -17.73 4.53 21.32
#